data_AF-A0A1F8PUH1-F1
#
_entry.id   AF-A0A1F8PUH1-F1
#
_cell.length_a   1.000
_cell.length_b   1.000
_cell.length_c   1.000
_cell.angle_alpha   90.00
_cell.angle_beta   90.00
_cell.angle_gamma   90.00
#
_symmetry.space_group_name_H-M   'P 1'
#
loop_
_entity.id
_entity.type
_entity.pdbx_description
1 polymer ?
#
loop_
_entity_poly.entity_id
_entity_poly.type
_entity_poly.pdbx_seq_one_letter_code
_entity_poly.pdbx_strand_id
1 'polypeptide(L)'
;MELPSDLKTEYINLVRIVHSPSELVFDFAQLLPGTPTVEVRSRIVMSPLGAKLFFRAMEENLAKYEAAYGEINIPRDSSLASQLFRPAPPPSNPA
;
A
#
# COMPACT_ATOMS: atom_id res chain seq x y z
N MET A 1 -2.69 22.09 -9.47
CA MET A 1 -3.55 20.90 -9.62
C MET A 1 -4.86 21.22 -8.93
N GLU A 2 -5.99 21.07 -9.61
CA GLU A 2 -7.31 21.27 -9.01
C GLU A 2 -7.79 19.93 -8.44
N LEU A 3 -8.25 19.93 -7.19
CA LEU A 3 -8.84 18.75 -6.55
C LEU A 3 -10.36 18.91 -6.52
N PRO A 4 -11.13 17.95 -7.06
CA PRO A 4 -12.58 17.95 -6.91
C PRO A 4 -12.97 17.95 -5.43
N SER A 5 -13.99 18.74 -5.07
CA SER A 5 -14.47 18.86 -3.68
C SER A 5 -15.10 17.59 -3.14
N ASP A 6 -15.55 16.70 -4.02
CA ASP A 6 -16.17 15.41 -3.72
C ASP A 6 -15.19 14.23 -3.86
N LEU A 7 -13.90 14.50 -4.07
CA LEU A 7 -12.89 13.45 -4.17
C LEU A 7 -12.76 12.70 -2.84
N LYS A 8 -13.14 11.43 -2.86
CA LYS A 8 -13.01 10.55 -1.69
C LYS A 8 -11.55 10.21 -1.44
N THR A 9 -11.11 10.45 -0.21
CA THR A 9 -9.81 9.96 0.28
C THR A 9 -9.99 8.57 0.85
N GLU A 10 -9.22 7.60 0.37
CA GLU A 10 -9.27 6.21 0.81
C GLU A 10 -7.96 5.82 1.49
N TYR A 11 -8.06 5.23 2.68
CA TYR A 11 -6.91 4.54 3.27
C TYR A 11 -6.69 3.21 2.53
N ILE A 12 -5.46 2.92 2.10
CA ILE A 12 -5.15 1.67 1.38
C ILE A 12 -3.96 0.98 2.05
N ASN A 13 -4.14 -0.30 2.38
CA ASN A 13 -3.09 -1.15 2.93
C ASN A 13 -2.84 -2.41 2.08
N LEU A 14 -3.47 -2.50 0.90
CA LEU A 14 -3.24 -3.59 -0.05
C LEU A 14 -3.36 -3.07 -1.47
N VAL A 15 -2.38 -3.44 -2.31
CA VAL A 15 -2.44 -3.19 -3.76
C VAL A 15 -2.15 -4.49 -4.48
N ARG A 16 -3.09 -4.95 -5.31
CA ARG A 16 -2.87 -6.07 -6.22
C ARG A 16 -2.48 -5.52 -7.58
N ILE A 17 -1.34 -5.98 -8.10
CA ILE A 17 -0.82 -5.58 -9.40
C ILE A 17 -0.90 -6.76 -10.35
N VAL A 18 -1.58 -6.58 -11.48
CA VAL A 18 -1.58 -7.54 -12.60
C VAL A 18 -1.13 -6.81 -13.86
N HIS A 19 -0.53 -7.53 -14.80
CA HIS A 19 0.04 -6.90 -15.99
C HIS A 19 -0.15 -7.75 -17.24
N SER A 20 -0.14 -7.05 -18.37
CA SER A 20 -0.04 -7.57 -19.72
C SER A 20 1.01 -6.75 -20.48
N PRO A 21 1.38 -7.12 -21.73
CA PRO A 21 2.25 -6.28 -22.54
C PRO A 21 1.70 -4.87 -22.81
N SER A 22 0.38 -4.67 -22.75
CA SER A 22 -0.26 -3.40 -23.09
C SER A 22 -0.55 -2.52 -21.88
N GLU A 23 -0.78 -3.12 -20.70
CA GLU A 23 -1.32 -2.42 -19.53
C GLU A 23 -0.87 -3.06 -18.21
N LEU A 24 -0.72 -2.23 -17.17
CA LEU A 24 -0.65 -2.61 -15.78
C LEU A 24 -1.92 -2.15 -15.07
N VAL A 25 -2.51 -3.03 -14.27
CA VAL A 25 -3.71 -2.76 -13.49
C VAL A 25 -3.36 -2.84 -12.00
N PHE A 26 -3.68 -1.77 -11.28
CA PHE A 26 -3.49 -1.62 -9.85
C PHE A 26 -4.86 -1.61 -9.18
N ASP A 27 -5.17 -2.67 -8.43
CA ASP A 27 -6.36 -2.75 -7.59
C ASP A 27 -5.99 -2.39 -6.16
N PHE A 28 -6.42 -1.20 -5.73
CA PHE A 28 -6.23 -0.68 -4.38
C PHE A 28 -7.38 -1.14 -3.49
N ALA A 29 -7.06 -1.77 -2.38
CA ALA A 29 -8.04 -2.39 -1.50
C ALA A 29 -7.70 -2.21 -0.01
N GLN A 30 -8.71 -2.43 0.83
CA GLN A 30 -8.57 -2.46 2.28
C GLN A 30 -8.72 -3.91 2.75
N LEU A 31 -7.70 -4.41 3.46
CA LEU A 31 -7.78 -5.67 4.19
C LEU A 31 -7.84 -5.35 5.69
N LEU A 32 -8.98 -5.64 6.31
CA LEU A 32 -9.21 -5.43 7.74
C LEU A 32 -9.35 -6.78 8.47
N PRO A 33 -8.98 -6.88 9.76
CA PRO A 33 -9.17 -8.10 10.54
C PRO A 33 -10.63 -8.43 10.67
N GLY A 34 -10.98 -9.72 10.54
CA GLY A 34 -12.35 -10.18 10.68
C GLY A 34 -13.24 -9.95 9.45
N THR A 35 -12.73 -9.31 8.39
CA THR A 35 -13.46 -9.20 7.13
C THR A 35 -13.09 -10.40 6.23
N PRO A 36 -14.06 -11.25 5.84
CA PRO A 36 -13.79 -12.45 5.04
C PRO A 36 -13.46 -12.14 3.58
N THR A 37 -13.79 -10.93 3.11
CA THR A 37 -13.64 -10.52 1.72
C THR A 37 -12.86 -9.21 1.62
N VAL A 38 -12.03 -9.11 0.58
CA VAL A 38 -11.32 -7.87 0.23
C VAL A 38 -12.15 -7.14 -0.81
N GLU A 39 -12.50 -5.89 -0.53
CA GLU A 39 -13.20 -5.02 -1.48
C GLU A 39 -12.20 -4.07 -2.15
N VAL A 40 -12.24 -4.00 -3.49
CA VAL A 40 -11.44 -3.04 -4.27
C VAL A 40 -12.10 -1.66 -4.15
N ARG A 41 -11.34 -0.69 -3.63
CA ARG A 41 -11.78 0.71 -3.47
C ARG A 41 -11.53 1.53 -4.72
N SER A 42 -10.42 1.26 -5.41
CA SER A 42 -10.05 1.96 -6.64
C SER A 42 -9.26 1.04 -7.56
N ARG A 43 -9.49 1.18 -8.86
CA ARG A 43 -8.72 0.53 -9.92
C ARG A 43 -8.08 1.59 -10.79
N ILE A 44 -6.77 1.53 -10.91
CA ILE A 44 -5.99 2.38 -11.82
C ILE A 44 -5.37 1.49 -12.89
N VAL A 45 -5.42 1.95 -14.14
CA VAL A 45 -4.83 1.28 -15.29
C VAL A 45 -3.80 2.21 -15.92
N MET A 46 -2.61 1.70 -16.21
CA MET A 46 -1.52 2.47 -16.80
C MET A 46 -0.82 1.66 -17.88
N SER A 47 -0.40 2.35 -18.95
CA SER A 47 0.55 1.77 -19.89
C SER A 47 1.87 1.41 -19.20
N PRO A 48 2.64 0.43 -19.72
CA PRO A 48 3.95 0.06 -19.17
C PRO A 48 4.90 1.25 -18.99
N LEU A 49 4.92 2.18 -19.95
CA LEU A 49 5.73 3.38 -19.87
C LEU A 49 5.27 4.28 -18.71
N GLY A 50 3.96 4.51 -18.59
CA GLY A 50 3.40 5.32 -17.50
C GLY A 50 3.71 4.74 -16.12
N ALA A 51 3.53 3.43 -15.95
CA ALA A 51 3.84 2.74 -14.70
C ALA A 51 5.34 2.80 -14.35
N LYS A 52 6.23 2.70 -15.36
CA LYS A 52 7.68 2.80 -15.12
C LYS A 52 8.12 4.20 -14.70
N LEU A 53 7.52 5.24 -15.30
CA LEU A 53 7.77 6.63 -14.90
C LEU A 53 7.22 6.91 -13.50
N PHE A 54 6.01 6.42 -13.20
CA PHE A 54 5.42 6.50 -11.87
C PHE A 54 6.31 5.85 -10.80
N PHE A 55 6.83 4.64 -11.07
CA PHE A 55 7.73 3.95 -10.15
C PHE A 55 8.99 4.76 -9.83
N ARG A 56 9.63 5.37 -10.85
CA ARG A 56 10.81 6.22 -10.64
C ARG A 56 10.50 7.44 -9.79
N ALA A 57 9.39 8.11 -10.09
CA ALA A 57 8.95 9.25 -9.28
C ALA A 57 8.65 8.82 -7.83
N MET A 58 8.04 7.66 -7.62
CA MET A 58 7.77 7.10 -6.29
C MET A 58 9.07 6.82 -5.53
N GLU A 59 10.05 6.17 -6.17
CA GLU A 59 11.37 5.87 -5.60
C GLU A 59 12.07 7.14 -5.13
N GLU A 60 12.10 8.19 -5.96
CA GLU A 60 12.69 9.48 -5.59
C GLU A 60 11.96 10.16 -4.42
N ASN A 61 10.62 10.09 -4.38
CA ASN A 61 9.84 10.69 -3.30
C ASN A 61 9.99 9.92 -1.97
N LEU A 62 10.05 8.59 -2.02
CA LEU A 62 10.32 7.77 -0.84
C LEU A 62 11.72 8.01 -0.29
N ALA A 63 12.74 8.09 -1.16
CA ALA A 63 14.10 8.40 -0.73
C ALA A 63 14.19 9.77 -0.02
N LYS A 64 13.47 10.79 -0.52
CA LYS A 64 13.37 12.10 0.14
C LYS A 64 12.64 12.02 1.48
N TYR A 65 11.58 11.23 1.56
CA TYR A 65 10.86 11.00 2.81
C TYR A 65 11.78 10.33 3.85
N GLU A 66 12.47 9.26 3.49
CA GLU A 66 13.36 8.53 4.41
C GLU A 66 14.56 9.37 4.86
N ALA A 67 15.10 10.21 3.97
CA ALA A 67 16.15 11.17 4.35
C ALA A 67 15.67 12.18 5.42
N ALA A 68 14.38 12.50 5.45
CA ALA A 68 13.81 13.47 6.39
C ALA A 68 13.26 12.81 7.68
N TYR A 69 12.73 11.60 7.59
CA TYR A 69 11.96 10.96 8.68
C TYR A 69 12.53 9.62 9.15
N GLY A 70 13.59 9.12 8.52
CA GLY A 70 14.21 7.83 8.80
C GLY A 70 13.73 6.71 7.87
N GLU A 71 14.48 5.60 7.87
CA GLU A 71 14.24 4.44 7.01
C GLU A 71 12.88 3.76 7.29
N ILE A 72 12.18 3.42 6.22
CA ILE A 72 10.98 2.60 6.26
C ILE A 72 11.41 1.15 6.41
N ASN A 73 11.25 0.61 7.61
CA ASN A 73 11.54 -0.78 7.89
C ASN A 73 10.58 -1.70 7.14
N ILE A 74 11.08 -2.43 6.14
CA ILE A 74 10.35 -3.48 5.43
C ILE A 74 10.63 -4.82 6.13
N PRO A 75 9.64 -5.45 6.78
CA PRO A 75 9.92 -6.69 7.49
C PRO A 75 10.11 -7.85 6.52
N ARG A 76 11.15 -8.66 6.78
CA ARG A 76 11.71 -9.63 5.82
C ARG A 76 10.80 -10.82 5.48
N ASP A 77 9.81 -11.17 6.31
CA ASP A 77 9.03 -12.41 6.16
C ASP A 77 7.54 -12.29 6.56
N SER A 78 6.87 -11.19 6.24
CA SER A 78 5.43 -11.15 6.45
C SER A 78 4.74 -10.34 5.36
N SER A 79 3.71 -10.95 4.76
CA SER A 79 2.62 -10.18 4.15
C SER A 79 2.30 -8.99 5.06
N LEU A 80 2.12 -7.80 4.47
CA LEU A 80 1.78 -6.56 5.16
C LEU A 80 0.63 -6.74 6.19
N ALA A 81 -0.28 -7.66 5.92
CA ALA A 81 -1.34 -8.05 6.83
C ALA A 81 -0.83 -8.61 8.17
N SER A 82 0.19 -9.47 8.17
CA SER A 82 0.70 -10.11 9.38
C SER A 82 1.45 -9.13 10.30
N GLN A 83 1.87 -7.97 9.79
CA GLN A 83 2.54 -6.92 10.56
C GLN A 83 1.54 -5.95 11.20
N LEU A 84 0.48 -5.60 10.46
CA LEU A 84 -0.58 -4.75 10.97
C LEU A 84 -1.40 -5.43 12.08
N PHE A 85 -1.45 -6.76 12.07
CA PHE A 85 -2.35 -7.54 12.94
C PHE A 85 -1.62 -8.50 13.90
N ARG A 86 -0.52 -8.05 14.53
CA ARG A 86 0.07 -8.83 15.63
C ARG A 86 -0.90 -8.88 16.82
N PRO A 87 -1.22 -10.08 17.36
CA PRO A 87 -1.87 -10.18 18.66
C PRO A 87 -1.01 -9.48 19.71
N ALA A 88 -1.62 -8.72 20.62
CA ALA A 88 -0.89 -8.14 21.74
C ALA A 88 -0.14 -9.26 22.50
N PRO A 89 1.12 -9.04 22.92
CA PRO A 89 1.82 -10.01 23.73
C PRO A 89 0.99 -10.32 24.98
N PRO A 90 0.93 -11.58 25.43
CA PRO A 90 0.22 -11.92 26.65
C PRO A 90 0.76 -11.07 27.80
N PRO A 91 -0.10 -10.62 28.74
CA PRO A 91 0.35 -9.82 29.86
C PRO A 91 1.49 -10.56 30.57
N SER A 92 2.63 -9.89 30.73
CA SER A 92 3.74 -10.43 31.50
C SER A 92 3.24 -10.65 32.92
N ASN A 93 3.14 -11.91 33.34
CA ASN A 93 2.71 -12.25 34.69
C ASN A 93 3.67 -11.55 35.68
N PRO A 94 3.18 -10.68 36.58
CA PRO A 94 4.05 -10.08 37.57
C PRO A 94 4.32 -11.12 38.66
N ALA A 95 5.57 -11.63 38.65
CA ALA A 95 6.24 -12.47 39.64
C ALA A 95 5.65 -13.88 39.89
#